data_AF-A0A849U468-F1
#
_entry.id   AF-A0A849U468-F1
#
_cell.length_a   1.000
_cell.length_b   1.000
_cell.length_c   1.000
_cell.angle_alpha   90.00
_cell.angle_beta   90.00
_cell.angle_gamma   90.00
#
_symmetry.space_group_name_H-M   'P 1'
#
loop_
_entity.id
_entity.type
_entity.pdbx_description
1 polymer ?
#
loop_
_entity_poly.entity_id
_entity_poly.type
_entity_poly.pdbx_seq_one_letter_code
_entity_poly.pdbx_strand_id
1 'polypeptide(L)'
;MYQEEKTFTLRFTLEASFPDDYTGNEDERNWLQEWEAQIKPQLLKSVFESLRRHDGWASHIRNRGVSPTDEIEIVLSKDFSGPLPVSLKR
;
A
#
# COMPACT_ATOMS: atom_id res chain seq x y z
N MET A 1 -3.78 18.96 -20.21
CA MET A 1 -3.46 19.25 -18.79
C MET A 1 -2.04 18.77 -18.54
N TYR A 2 -1.19 19.58 -17.92
CA TYR A 2 0.18 19.18 -17.57
C TYR A 2 0.14 18.39 -16.26
N GLN A 3 0.90 17.30 -16.16
CA GLN A 3 0.95 16.42 -15.01
C GLN A 3 2.41 16.20 -14.62
N GLU A 4 2.72 16.44 -13.34
CA GLU A 4 4.00 16.12 -12.74
C GLU A 4 3.86 14.87 -11.89
N GLU A 5 4.84 13.97 -11.97
CA GLU A 5 4.86 12.73 -11.20
C GLU A 5 6.18 12.60 -10.45
N LYS A 6 6.09 12.09 -9.21
CA LYS A 6 7.24 11.69 -8.42
C LYS A 6 6.93 10.37 -7.73
N THR A 7 7.86 9.42 -7.84
CA THR A 7 7.75 8.10 -7.22
C THR A 7 8.68 8.00 -6.02
N PHE A 8 8.21 7.35 -4.96
CA PHE A 8 9.04 6.80 -3.88
C PHE A 8 8.62 5.34 -3.66
N THR A 9 9.55 4.52 -3.17
CA THR A 9 9.30 3.09 -2.96
C THR A 9 9.41 2.74 -1.49
N LEU A 10 8.35 2.15 -0.94
CA LEU A 10 8.37 1.46 0.35
C LEU A 10 8.27 -0.04 0.07
N ARG A 11 9.22 -0.83 0.57
CA ARG A 11 9.32 -2.27 0.32
C ARG A 11 9.41 -3.04 1.63
N PHE A 12 8.63 -4.10 1.74
CA PHE A 12 8.73 -5.08 2.81
C PHE A 12 9.52 -6.30 2.32
N THR A 13 10.43 -6.81 3.15
CA THR A 13 11.02 -8.15 2.98
C THR A 13 10.43 -9.01 4.09
N LEU A 14 9.78 -10.12 3.74
CA LEU A 14 9.27 -11.07 4.73
C LEU A 14 10.34 -12.16 4.94
N GLU A 15 10.75 -12.35 6.18
CA GLU A 15 11.81 -13.29 6.55
C GLU A 15 11.29 -14.23 7.63
N ALA A 16 11.60 -15.53 7.50
CA ALA A 16 11.34 -16.55 8.50
C ALA A 16 12.59 -17.40 8.68
N SER A 17 12.94 -17.70 9.93
CA SER A 17 14.09 -18.55 10.27
C SER A 17 13.58 -19.86 10.87
N PHE A 18 14.19 -20.96 10.46
CA PHE A 18 13.82 -22.30 10.89
C PHE A 18 15.03 -23.00 11.54
N PRO A 19 14.81 -23.90 12.51
CA PRO A 19 15.87 -24.73 13.08
C PRO A 19 16.57 -25.62 12.03
N ASP A 20 17.81 -26.03 12.31
CA ASP A 20 18.62 -26.85 11.40
C ASP A 20 18.01 -28.24 11.11
N ASP A 21 17.17 -28.76 12.00
CA ASP A 21 16.47 -30.04 11.90
C ASP A 21 15.06 -29.92 11.30
N TYR A 22 14.70 -28.77 10.73
CA TYR A 22 13.39 -28.55 10.13
C TYR A 22 13.18 -29.41 8.87
N THR A 23 12.19 -30.31 8.91
CA THR A 23 11.89 -31.25 7.82
C THR A 23 10.71 -30.82 6.91
N GLY A 24 10.16 -29.62 7.10
CA GLY A 24 9.38 -28.94 6.05
C GLY A 24 8.02 -29.54 5.65
N ASN A 25 7.17 -29.99 6.57
CA ASN A 25 5.97 -30.75 6.14
C ASN A 25 4.57 -30.17 6.44
N GLU A 26 4.37 -29.18 7.31
CA GLU A 26 3.01 -28.59 7.49
C GLU A 26 2.97 -27.07 7.75
N ASP A 27 4.06 -26.46 8.21
CA ASP A 27 4.10 -25.02 8.57
C ASP A 27 4.68 -24.08 7.49
N GLU A 28 5.13 -24.61 6.35
CA GLU A 28 5.98 -23.88 5.38
C GLU A 28 5.33 -22.63 4.77
N ARG A 29 4.02 -22.47 4.93
CA ARG A 29 3.27 -21.33 4.39
C ARG A 29 2.44 -20.60 5.43
N ASN A 30 2.45 -20.99 6.70
CA ASN A 30 1.60 -20.34 7.72
C ASN A 30 1.97 -18.87 7.90
N TRP A 31 3.26 -18.57 7.99
CA TRP A 31 3.79 -17.19 8.05
C TRP A 31 3.45 -16.38 6.80
N LEU A 32 3.60 -16.96 5.60
CA LEU A 32 3.26 -16.31 4.34
C LEU A 32 1.74 -16.10 4.20
N GLN A 33 0.94 -17.08 4.60
CA GLN A 33 -0.52 -17.02 4.57
C GLN A 33 -1.04 -15.99 5.58
N GLU A 34 -0.46 -15.91 6.78
CA GLU A 34 -0.78 -14.88 7.76
C GLU A 34 -0.49 -13.49 7.19
N TRP A 35 0.68 -13.32 6.56
CA TRP A 35 1.01 -12.08 5.86
C TRP A 35 -0.03 -11.74 4.79
N GLU A 36 -0.33 -12.67 3.88
CA GLU A 36 -1.21 -12.45 2.74
C GLU A 36 -2.68 -12.24 3.16
N ALA A 37 -3.18 -12.99 4.14
CA ALA A 37 -4.58 -13.02 4.52
C ALA A 37 -4.94 -12.02 5.63
N GLN A 38 -3.98 -11.62 6.47
CA GLN A 38 -4.25 -10.80 7.65
C GLN A 38 -3.45 -9.51 7.67
N ILE A 39 -2.11 -9.60 7.67
CA ILE A 39 -1.26 -8.43 7.93
C ILE A 39 -1.31 -7.45 6.76
N LYS A 40 -1.07 -7.92 5.53
CA LYS A 40 -1.05 -7.06 4.32
C LYS A 40 -2.38 -6.32 4.11
N PRO A 41 -3.57 -6.97 4.17
CA PRO A 41 -4.84 -6.26 4.06
C PRO A 41 -5.06 -5.19 5.13
N GLN A 42 -4.68 -5.46 6.39
CA GLN A 42 -4.83 -4.51 7.49
C GLN A 42 -3.91 -3.29 7.34
N LEU A 43 -2.67 -3.50 6.89
CA LEU A 43 -1.73 -2.41 6.58
C LEU A 43 -2.27 -1.53 5.45
N LEU A 44 -2.73 -2.13 4.35
CA LEU A 44 -3.32 -1.38 3.24
C LEU A 44 -4.53 -0.56 3.68
N LYS A 45 -5.41 -1.16 4.50
CA LYS A 45 -6.56 -0.45 5.08
C LYS A 45 -6.10 0.78 5.87
N SER A 46 -5.12 0.61 6.76
CA SER A 46 -4.57 1.69 7.58
C SER A 46 -3.93 2.80 6.72
N VAL A 47 -3.21 2.43 5.65
CA VAL A 47 -2.63 3.39 4.70
C VAL A 47 -3.74 4.22 4.04
N PHE A 48 -4.75 3.58 3.45
CA PHE A 48 -5.85 4.30 2.80
C PHE A 48 -6.66 5.15 3.78
N GLU A 49 -6.91 4.66 5.00
CA GLU A 49 -7.55 5.45 6.07
C GLU A 49 -6.72 6.67 6.44
N SER A 50 -5.39 6.56 6.46
CA SER A 50 -4.52 7.70 6.70
C SER A 50 -4.55 8.70 5.55
N LEU A 51 -4.46 8.23 4.30
CA LEU A 51 -4.45 9.09 3.12
C LEU A 51 -5.75 9.88 2.98
N ARG A 52 -6.91 9.27 3.30
CA ARG A 52 -8.22 9.94 3.24
C ARG A 52 -8.37 11.13 4.21
N ARG A 53 -7.52 11.24 5.23
CA ARG A 53 -7.55 12.39 6.17
C ARG A 53 -6.92 13.65 5.58
N HIS A 54 -6.32 13.59 4.40
CA HIS A 54 -5.67 14.73 3.76
C HIS A 54 -6.57 15.33 2.68
N ASP A 55 -7.28 16.40 3.04
CA ASP A 55 -8.22 17.07 2.14
C ASP A 55 -7.57 17.52 0.82
N GLY A 56 -8.32 17.33 -0.28
CA GLY A 56 -7.89 17.66 -1.63
C GLY A 56 -6.91 16.66 -2.25
N TRP A 57 -6.58 15.57 -1.58
CA TRP A 57 -5.84 14.44 -2.17
C TRP A 57 -6.78 13.26 -2.41
N ALA A 58 -6.67 12.65 -3.59
CA ALA A 58 -7.32 11.40 -3.95
C ALA A 58 -6.30 10.26 -3.92
N SER A 59 -6.68 9.10 -3.39
CA SER A 59 -5.85 7.90 -3.41
C SER A 59 -6.55 6.76 -4.13
N HIS A 60 -5.82 6.04 -4.98
CA HIS A 60 -6.33 4.86 -5.69
C HIS A 60 -5.21 3.86 -5.97
N ILE A 61 -5.58 2.60 -6.19
CA ILE A 61 -4.64 1.58 -6.65
C ILE A 61 -4.48 1.71 -8.16
N ARG A 62 -3.24 1.68 -8.65
CA ARG A 62 -2.91 1.55 -10.06
C ARG A 62 -2.36 0.15 -10.31
N ASN A 63 -2.93 -0.56 -11.28
CA ASN A 63 -2.41 -1.86 -11.71
C ASN A 63 -1.71 -1.68 -13.06
N ARG A 64 -0.43 -2.08 -13.13
CA ARG A 64 0.41 -2.01 -14.35
C ARG A 64 0.66 -3.39 -14.98
N GLY A 65 -0.18 -4.38 -14.68
CA GLY A 65 -0.03 -5.76 -15.14
C GLY A 65 0.82 -6.63 -14.21
N VAL A 66 1.17 -6.14 -13.02
CA VAL A 66 1.89 -6.88 -11.98
C VAL A 66 0.88 -7.50 -11.01
N SER A 67 1.17 -8.71 -10.52
CA SER A 67 0.30 -9.36 -9.55
C SER A 67 0.22 -8.53 -8.26
N PRO A 68 -0.97 -8.36 -7.64
CA PRO A 68 -1.12 -7.74 -6.32
C PRO A 68 -0.40 -8.48 -5.18
N THR A 69 0.03 -9.72 -5.42
CA THR A 69 0.93 -10.45 -4.51
C THR A 69 2.35 -9.91 -4.55
N ASP A 70 2.75 -9.32 -5.67
CA ASP A 70 4.13 -8.92 -5.95
C ASP A 70 4.29 -7.39 -5.79
N GLU A 71 3.32 -6.61 -6.28
CA GLU A 71 3.32 -5.16 -6.18
C GLU A 71 1.91 -4.57 -6.03
N ILE A 72 1.79 -3.58 -5.14
CA ILE A 72 0.59 -2.74 -5.02
C ILE A 72 1.05 -1.28 -5.12
N GLU A 73 0.78 -0.67 -6.27
CA GLU A 73 1.06 0.75 -6.47
C GLU A 73 -0.13 1.59 -6.00
N ILE A 74 0.10 2.43 -5.00
CA ILE A 74 -0.88 3.40 -4.51
C ILE A 74 -0.54 4.77 -5.09
N VAL A 75 -1.41 5.27 -5.96
CA VAL A 75 -1.31 6.63 -6.52
C VAL A 75 -2.01 7.59 -5.58
N LEU A 76 -1.30 8.65 -5.20
CA LEU A 76 -1.83 9.81 -4.51
C LEU A 76 -1.80 11.00 -5.47
N SER A 77 -2.97 11.54 -5.81
CA SER A 77 -3.10 12.64 -6.77
C SER A 77 -3.82 13.83 -6.14
N LYS A 78 -3.45 15.03 -6.60
CA LYS A 78 -4.14 16.27 -6.25
C LYS A 78 -4.39 17.05 -7.52
N ASP A 79 -5.64 17.43 -7.72
CA ASP A 79 -6.03 18.28 -8.84
C ASP A 79 -5.91 19.75 -8.44
N PHE A 80 -5.04 20.48 -9.15
CA PHE A 80 -4.83 21.91 -8.97
C PHE A 80 -5.61 22.77 -9.99
N SER A 81 -6.39 22.15 -10.89
CA SER A 81 -7.22 22.86 -11.87
C SER A 81 -8.57 23.31 -11.31
N GLY A 82 -9.00 22.74 -10.18
CA GLY A 82 -10.22 23.14 -9.47
C GLY A 82 -10.03 24.44 -8.67
N PRO A 83 -11.13 25.17 -8.36
CA PRO A 83 -11.07 26.35 -7.50
C PRO A 83 -10.52 25.98 -6.11
N LEU A 84 -9.64 26.81 -5.56
CA LEU A 84 -9.09 26.63 -4.21
C LEU A 84 -10.25 26.46 -3.21
N PRO A 85 -10.21 25.46 -2.31
CA PRO A 85 -11.21 25.35 -1.26
C PRO A 85 -11.18 26.64 -0.44
N VAL A 86 -12.34 27.26 -0.28
CA VAL A 86 -12.51 28.48 0.50
C VAL A 86 -12.12 28.16 1.94
N SER A 87 -10.88 28.50 2.32
CA SER A 87 -10.46 28.44 3.72
C SER A 87 -11.25 29.47 4.51
N LEU A 88 -12.37 29.06 5.09
CA LEU A 88 -12.99 29.76 6.20
C LEU A 88 -12.07 29.59 7.42
N LYS A 89 -11.03 30.43 7.49
CA LYS A 89 -10.35 30.70 8.75
C LYS A 89 -11.39 31.32 9.71
N ARG A 90 -11.63 30.65 10.84
CA ARG A 90 -12.14 31.27 12.06
C ARG A 90 -11.09 31.11 13.15
#